data_AF-A0A2N2S4C7-F1
#
_entry.id   AF-A0A2N2S4C7-F1
#
_cell.length_a   1.000
_cell.length_b   1.000
_cell.length_c   1.000
_cell.angle_alpha   90.00
_cell.angle_beta   90.00
_cell.angle_gamma   90.00
#
_symmetry.space_group_name_H-M   'P 1'
#
loop_
_entity.id
_entity.type
_entity.pdbx_description
1 polymer ?
#
loop_
_entity_poly.entity_id
_entity_poly.type
_entity_poly.pdbx_seq_one_letter_code
_entity_poly.pdbx_strand_id
1 'polypeptide(L)'
;HLAAAVDLDTGSAADTETAAVARAWRRIVTPAAKFWICKRAIAFTAECMEVWGGNGYVEDGPMARLLREAPVNSIWEGSGNVMCLDVLRAFSRESDSTALLIHKLAAVCATEPALTHAMAVMTTLVRAPADVDWHARQVAMQLVLLAQASLLIRHAPTEVADTFIASRFAHPSGQVAGLLASPSLAQTLLDRAWPA
;
A
#
# COMPACT_ATOMS: atom_id res chain seq x y z
N HIS A 1 4.12 -8.55 6.34
CA HIS A 1 4.53 -8.47 4.91
C HIS A 1 5.18 -7.13 4.52
N LEU A 2 4.64 -5.94 4.81
CA LEU A 2 5.40 -4.67 4.61
C LEU A 2 6.48 -4.43 5.69
N ALA A 3 6.23 -4.83 6.94
CA ALA A 3 7.23 -4.78 8.01
C ALA A 3 8.43 -5.73 7.76
N ALA A 4 8.18 -6.93 7.24
CA ALA A 4 9.23 -7.89 6.86
C ALA A 4 10.05 -7.41 5.64
N ALA A 5 9.49 -6.54 4.80
CA ALA A 5 10.22 -5.92 3.69
C ALA A 5 11.26 -4.89 4.19
N VAL A 6 11.07 -4.32 5.38
CA VAL A 6 12.10 -3.52 6.07
C VAL A 6 13.29 -4.41 6.44
N ASP A 7 13.05 -5.67 6.82
CA ASP A 7 14.12 -6.61 7.18
C ASP A 7 14.84 -7.19 5.96
N LEU A 8 14.16 -7.32 4.81
CA LEU A 8 14.77 -7.82 3.56
C LEU A 8 15.77 -6.84 2.91
N ASP A 9 15.63 -5.54 3.15
CA ASP A 9 16.49 -4.48 2.58
C ASP A 9 17.62 -4.03 3.54
N THR A 10 17.71 -4.60 4.76
CA THR A 10 18.60 -4.14 5.84
C THR A 10 19.69 -5.14 6.24
N GLY A 11 20.18 -5.93 5.29
CA GLY A 11 21.24 -6.93 5.46
C GLY A 11 22.38 -6.50 6.41
N SER A 12 22.85 -7.45 7.22
CA SER A 12 23.69 -7.28 8.40
C SER A 12 25.04 -6.58 8.16
N ALA A 13 25.02 -5.24 8.27
CA ALA A 13 26.05 -4.36 8.84
C ALA A 13 25.40 -2.97 8.92
N ALA A 14 25.20 -2.43 10.13
CA ALA A 14 24.43 -1.20 10.31
C ALA A 14 25.20 0.03 9.83
N ASP A 15 25.17 0.28 8.52
CA ASP A 15 25.47 1.59 7.96
C ASP A 15 24.41 2.60 8.45
N THR A 16 24.85 3.83 8.73
CA THR A 16 24.02 4.94 9.21
C THR A 16 22.89 5.23 8.22
N GLU A 17 23.16 5.07 6.92
CA GLU A 17 22.16 5.22 5.86
C GLU A 17 21.02 4.19 5.97
N THR A 18 21.37 2.90 6.12
CA THR A 18 20.41 1.80 6.26
C THR A 18 19.51 2.00 7.49
N ALA A 19 20.09 2.44 8.61
CA ALA A 19 19.33 2.75 9.83
C ALA A 19 18.37 3.95 9.63
N ALA A 20 18.79 4.96 8.86
CA ALA A 20 17.94 6.11 8.52
C ALA A 20 16.75 5.70 7.64
N VAL A 21 16.97 4.86 6.63
CA VAL A 21 15.90 4.33 5.77
C VAL A 21 14.90 3.50 6.57
N ALA A 22 15.40 2.59 7.41
CA ALA A 22 14.54 1.76 8.25
C ALA A 22 13.68 2.59 9.20
N ARG A 23 14.24 3.66 9.77
CA ARG A 23 13.51 4.63 10.61
C ARG A 23 12.43 5.34 9.80
N ALA A 24 12.75 5.87 8.62
CA ALA A 24 11.79 6.52 7.74
C ALA A 24 10.65 5.58 7.37
N TRP A 25 10.96 4.33 7.00
CA TRP A 25 9.96 3.29 6.72
C TRP A 25 8.96 3.11 7.87
N ARG A 26 9.46 2.98 9.10
CA ARG A 26 8.62 2.85 10.29
C ARG A 26 7.76 4.09 10.52
N ARG A 27 8.27 5.27 10.21
CA ARG A 27 7.61 6.55 10.51
C ARG A 27 6.57 6.98 9.49
N ILE A 28 6.82 6.80 8.19
CA ILE A 28 5.90 7.24 7.14
C ILE A 28 5.14 6.08 6.51
N VAL A 29 5.76 4.91 6.31
CA VAL A 29 5.10 3.81 5.59
C VAL A 29 4.17 3.02 6.51
N THR A 30 4.50 2.87 7.80
CA THR A 30 3.63 2.15 8.75
C THR A 30 2.24 2.79 8.91
N PRO A 31 2.11 4.11 9.20
CA PRO A 31 0.80 4.74 9.28
C PRO A 31 0.08 4.76 7.91
N ALA A 32 0.80 4.97 6.80
CA ALA A 32 0.22 4.89 5.46
C ALA A 32 -0.33 3.48 5.14
N ALA A 33 0.40 2.43 5.53
CA ALA A 33 0.00 1.04 5.38
C ALA A 33 -1.22 0.71 6.24
N LYS A 34 -1.25 1.13 7.51
CA LYS A 34 -2.43 0.97 8.36
C LYS A 34 -3.65 1.61 7.73
N PHE A 35 -3.54 2.88 7.31
CA PHE A 35 -4.62 3.59 6.63
C PHE A 35 -5.16 2.81 5.43
N TRP A 36 -4.27 2.42 4.51
CA TRP A 36 -4.65 1.82 3.25
C TRP A 36 -5.19 0.40 3.38
N ILE A 37 -4.49 -0.46 4.13
CA ILE A 37 -4.85 -1.87 4.28
C ILE A 37 -6.16 -1.99 5.05
N CYS A 38 -6.30 -1.30 6.19
CA CYS A 38 -7.50 -1.42 7.02
C CYS A 38 -8.72 -0.80 6.34
N LYS A 39 -8.55 0.29 5.57
CA LYS A 39 -9.64 0.87 4.79
C LYS A 39 -10.13 -0.08 3.69
N ARG A 40 -9.20 -0.73 2.99
CA ARG A 40 -9.53 -1.67 1.91
C ARG A 40 -10.07 -3.01 2.41
N ALA A 41 -9.69 -3.44 3.60
CA ALA A 41 -10.13 -4.71 4.18
C ALA A 41 -11.66 -4.83 4.25
N ILE A 42 -12.38 -3.72 4.46
CA ILE A 42 -13.85 -3.70 4.52
C ILE A 42 -14.45 -4.12 3.17
N ALA A 43 -14.11 -3.40 2.10
CA ALA A 43 -14.61 -3.71 0.76
C ALA A 43 -14.13 -5.09 0.29
N PHE A 44 -12.87 -5.42 0.55
CA PHE A 44 -12.31 -6.73 0.19
C PHE A 44 -13.05 -7.89 0.86
N THR A 45 -13.37 -7.77 2.14
CA THR A 45 -14.11 -8.82 2.86
C THR A 45 -15.55 -8.95 2.35
N ALA A 46 -16.16 -7.83 1.94
CA ALA A 46 -17.49 -7.85 1.31
C ALA A 46 -17.47 -8.61 -0.03
N GLU A 47 -16.47 -8.38 -0.88
CA GLU A 47 -16.27 -9.15 -2.13
C GLU A 47 -16.08 -10.65 -1.85
N CYS A 48 -15.26 -11.00 -0.84
CA CYS A 48 -15.10 -12.40 -0.45
C CYS A 48 -16.40 -13.02 0.06
N MET A 49 -17.23 -12.26 0.76
CA MET A 49 -18.54 -12.71 1.24
C MET A 49 -19.48 -12.95 0.06
N GLU A 50 -19.43 -12.10 -0.97
CA GLU A 50 -20.21 -12.26 -2.21
C GLU A 50 -19.78 -13.51 -2.99
N VAL A 51 -18.48 -13.84 -3.03
CA VAL A 51 -17.98 -15.09 -3.63
C VAL A 51 -18.58 -16.33 -2.95
N TRP A 52 -18.88 -16.26 -1.65
CA TRP A 52 -19.55 -17.35 -0.91
C TRP A 52 -21.07 -17.40 -1.14
N GLY A 53 -21.63 -16.41 -1.84
CA GLY A 53 -23.08 -16.28 -2.05
C GLY A 53 -23.87 -16.15 -0.75
N GLY A 54 -25.10 -16.66 -0.73
CA GLY A 54 -25.98 -16.59 0.44
C GLY A 54 -25.38 -17.22 1.70
N ASN A 55 -24.54 -18.25 1.55
CA ASN A 55 -23.84 -18.90 2.66
C ASN A 55 -22.81 -17.98 3.33
N GLY A 56 -22.27 -17.00 2.59
CA GLY A 56 -21.38 -15.98 3.17
C GLY A 56 -22.11 -14.96 4.03
N TYR A 57 -23.39 -14.71 3.72
CA TYR A 57 -24.21 -13.71 4.41
C TYR A 57 -24.78 -14.21 5.74
N VAL A 58 -24.98 -15.52 5.88
CA VAL A 58 -25.46 -16.12 7.14
C VAL A 58 -24.35 -16.22 8.18
N GLU A 59 -24.73 -16.14 9.45
CA GLU A 59 -23.79 -16.09 10.59
C GLU A 59 -23.20 -17.48 10.95
N ASP A 60 -23.67 -18.55 10.31
CA ASP A 60 -23.12 -19.91 10.49
C ASP A 60 -21.70 -20.05 9.91
N GLY A 61 -21.40 -19.26 8.88
CA GLY A 61 -20.10 -19.19 8.23
C GLY A 61 -19.19 -18.10 8.80
N PRO A 62 -17.89 -18.10 8.45
CA PRO A 62 -16.93 -17.12 8.98
C PRO A 62 -17.12 -15.71 8.38
N MET A 63 -17.69 -15.60 7.18
CA MET A 63 -17.64 -14.36 6.39
C MET A 63 -18.43 -13.22 7.01
N ALA A 64 -19.64 -13.47 7.52
CA ALA A 64 -20.46 -12.45 8.19
C ALA A 64 -19.71 -11.83 9.38
N ARG A 65 -19.07 -12.65 10.21
CA ARG A 65 -18.22 -12.18 11.32
C ARG A 65 -17.02 -11.38 10.83
N LEU A 66 -16.28 -11.89 9.85
CA LEU A 66 -15.09 -11.22 9.30
C LEU A 66 -15.44 -9.83 8.73
N LEU A 67 -16.56 -9.69 8.04
CA LEU A 67 -17.00 -8.39 7.51
C LEU A 67 -17.34 -7.42 8.65
N ARG A 68 -18.02 -7.87 9.70
CA ARG A 68 -18.32 -7.04 10.89
C ARG A 68 -17.07 -6.63 11.67
N GLU A 69 -16.04 -7.47 11.68
CA GLU A 69 -14.75 -7.20 12.34
C GLU A 69 -13.86 -6.24 11.55
N ALA A 70 -13.86 -6.31 10.21
CA ALA A 70 -12.93 -5.54 9.35
C ALA A 70 -12.82 -4.03 9.68
N PRO A 71 -13.92 -3.29 9.99
CA PRO A 71 -13.84 -1.86 10.32
C PRO A 71 -13.05 -1.55 11.59
N VAL A 72 -12.96 -2.47 12.57
CA VAL A 72 -12.32 -2.21 13.86
C VAL A 72 -10.86 -1.80 13.69
N ASN A 73 -10.15 -2.44 12.75
CA ASN A 73 -8.74 -2.17 12.45
C ASN A 73 -8.54 -0.77 11.85
N SER A 74 -9.55 -0.22 11.17
CA SER A 74 -9.50 1.14 10.60
C SER A 74 -9.87 2.23 11.63
N ILE A 75 -10.44 1.87 12.78
CA ILE A 75 -10.92 2.80 13.80
C ILE A 75 -9.95 2.85 14.99
N TRP A 76 -9.52 1.68 15.46
CA TRP A 76 -8.73 1.54 16.68
C TRP A 76 -7.31 2.10 16.54
N GLU A 77 -6.75 2.64 17.63
CA GLU A 77 -5.41 3.27 17.70
C GLU A 77 -5.11 4.25 16.55
N GLY A 78 -6.07 5.13 16.26
CA GLY A 78 -5.94 6.19 15.27
C GLY A 78 -6.65 5.83 13.96
N SER A 79 -7.71 6.58 13.69
CA SER A 79 -8.53 6.44 12.49
C SER A 79 -7.79 6.92 11.25
N GLY A 80 -8.37 6.65 10.06
CA GLY A 80 -7.70 6.94 8.79
C GLY A 80 -7.19 8.37 8.62
N ASN A 81 -7.92 9.40 9.10
CA ASN A 81 -7.41 10.79 9.04
C ASN A 81 -6.18 10.99 9.93
N VAL A 82 -6.19 10.41 11.14
CA VAL A 82 -5.06 10.52 12.07
C VAL A 82 -3.81 9.91 11.44
N MET A 83 -3.92 8.71 10.88
CA MET A 83 -2.81 8.05 10.19
C MET A 83 -2.26 8.88 9.02
N CYS A 84 -3.12 9.47 8.20
CA CYS A 84 -2.68 10.29 7.08
C CYS A 84 -2.00 11.59 7.52
N LEU A 85 -2.48 12.23 8.58
CA LEU A 85 -1.83 13.42 9.14
C LEU A 85 -0.49 13.07 9.80
N ASP A 86 -0.38 11.89 10.42
CA ASP A 86 0.89 11.42 10.99
C ASP A 86 1.95 11.19 9.92
N VAL A 87 1.56 10.70 8.73
CA VAL A 87 2.45 10.64 7.56
C VAL A 87 3.00 12.04 7.23
N LEU A 88 2.14 13.04 7.09
CA LEU A 88 2.56 14.42 6.77
C LEU A 88 3.46 15.03 7.86
N ARG A 89 3.12 14.82 9.14
CA ARG A 89 3.95 15.27 10.27
C ARG A 89 5.34 14.64 10.24
N ALA A 90 5.43 13.37 9.87
CA ALA A 90 6.71 12.68 9.74
C ALA A 90 7.53 13.18 8.54
N PHE A 91 6.89 13.53 7.41
CA PHE A 91 7.55 14.24 6.30
C PHE A 91 8.23 15.53 6.75
N SER A 92 7.59 16.31 7.66
CA SER A 92 8.16 17.56 8.16
C SER A 92 9.23 17.38 9.24
N ARG A 93 9.07 16.40 10.15
CA ARG A 93 9.94 16.23 11.33
C ARG A 93 11.21 15.43 11.07
N GLU A 94 11.18 14.53 10.09
CA GLU A 94 12.29 13.62 9.78
C GLU A 94 12.71 13.80 8.31
N SER A 95 12.96 15.05 7.89
CA SER A 95 13.14 15.44 6.50
C SER A 95 14.24 14.66 5.77
N ASP A 96 15.38 14.44 6.40
CA ASP A 96 16.56 13.86 5.73
C ASP A 96 16.37 12.36 5.48
N SER A 97 15.94 11.61 6.51
CA SER A 97 15.66 10.17 6.36
C SER A 97 14.45 9.91 5.46
N THR A 98 13.45 10.78 5.50
CA THR A 98 12.31 10.73 4.59
C THR A 98 12.75 11.00 3.16
N ALA A 99 13.56 12.04 2.91
CA ALA A 99 14.09 12.35 1.59
C ALA A 99 14.91 11.19 1.02
N LEU A 100 15.74 10.55 1.85
CA LEU A 100 16.51 9.37 1.47
C LEU A 100 15.61 8.19 1.07
N LEU A 101 14.57 7.89 1.85
CA LEU A 101 13.61 6.85 1.51
C LEU A 101 12.88 7.18 0.19
N ILE A 102 12.40 8.40 0.03
CA ILE A 102 11.74 8.86 -1.19
C ILE A 102 12.66 8.75 -2.40
N HIS A 103 13.94 9.09 -2.25
CA HIS A 103 14.94 8.92 -3.30
C HIS A 103 15.12 7.46 -3.71
N LYS A 104 15.23 6.54 -2.73
CA LYS A 104 15.33 5.09 -3.00
C LYS A 104 14.08 4.55 -3.69
N LEU A 105 12.89 4.96 -3.25
CA LEU A 105 11.64 4.59 -3.92
C LEU A 105 11.58 5.14 -5.35
N ALA A 106 11.97 6.41 -5.55
CA ALA A 106 12.00 7.06 -6.86
C ALA A 106 12.92 6.32 -7.84
N ALA A 107 14.09 5.86 -7.40
CA ALA A 107 15.02 5.11 -8.23
C ALA A 107 14.40 3.81 -8.78
N VAL A 108 13.63 3.08 -7.97
CA VAL A 108 12.90 1.90 -8.44
C VAL A 108 11.71 2.30 -9.32
N CYS A 109 10.96 3.33 -8.94
CA CYS A 109 9.79 3.78 -9.70
C CYS A 109 10.15 4.36 -11.09
N ALA A 110 11.39 4.81 -11.29
CA ALA A 110 11.87 5.36 -12.56
C ALA A 110 11.90 4.33 -13.70
N THR A 111 11.79 3.03 -13.40
CA THR A 111 11.69 1.97 -14.42
C THR A 111 10.33 1.95 -15.12
N GLU A 112 9.32 2.61 -14.54
CA GLU A 112 7.93 2.54 -15.00
C GLU A 112 7.30 3.94 -15.14
N PRO A 113 6.78 4.32 -16.32
CA PRO A 113 6.20 5.66 -16.53
C PRO A 113 5.04 5.99 -15.59
N ALA A 114 4.17 5.01 -15.30
CA ALA A 114 3.03 5.19 -14.42
C ALA A 114 3.46 5.49 -12.97
N LEU A 115 4.50 4.81 -12.49
CA LEU A 115 5.06 5.03 -11.15
C LEU A 115 5.80 6.36 -11.06
N THR A 116 6.54 6.73 -12.11
CA THR A 116 7.21 8.04 -12.21
C THR A 116 6.19 9.17 -12.14
N HIS A 117 5.07 9.07 -12.86
CA HIS A 117 3.99 10.04 -12.78
C HIS A 117 3.39 10.12 -11.36
N ALA A 118 3.09 8.98 -10.74
CA ALA A 118 2.57 8.92 -9.37
C ALA A 118 3.53 9.53 -8.34
N MET A 119 4.85 9.29 -8.45
CA MET A 119 5.88 9.93 -7.63
C MET A 119 5.87 11.46 -7.78
N ALA A 120 5.74 11.97 -9.01
CA ALA A 120 5.70 13.40 -9.28
C ALA A 120 4.43 14.05 -8.69
N VAL A 121 3.27 13.40 -8.83
CA VAL A 121 2.01 13.84 -8.22
C VAL A 121 2.16 13.90 -6.70
N MET A 122 2.61 12.82 -6.05
CA MET A 122 2.80 12.80 -4.60
C MET A 122 3.75 13.90 -4.12
N THR A 123 4.88 14.09 -4.81
CA THR A 123 5.86 15.13 -4.46
C THR A 123 5.28 16.53 -4.59
N THR A 124 4.42 16.76 -5.59
CA THR A 124 3.73 18.04 -5.79
C THR A 124 2.76 18.33 -4.65
N LEU A 125 1.97 17.33 -4.23
CA LEU A 125 1.00 17.46 -3.15
C LEU A 125 1.67 17.77 -1.80
N VAL A 126 2.78 17.11 -1.49
CA VAL A 126 3.54 17.34 -0.25
C VAL A 126 4.17 18.75 -0.22
N ARG A 127 4.49 19.32 -1.39
CA ARG A 127 5.11 20.65 -1.51
C ARG A 127 4.10 21.80 -1.55
N ALA A 128 2.79 21.54 -1.58
CA ALA A 128 1.73 22.56 -1.61
C ALA A 128 1.27 22.92 -0.18
N PRO A 129 1.85 23.95 0.49
CA PRO A 129 1.77 24.07 1.95
C PRO A 129 0.40 24.52 2.46
N ALA A 130 -0.33 25.33 1.68
CA ALA A 130 -1.63 25.87 2.07
C ALA A 130 -2.70 24.77 2.23
N ASP A 131 -2.57 23.69 1.44
CA ASP A 131 -3.59 22.64 1.32
C ASP A 131 -3.02 21.25 1.68
N VAL A 132 -1.83 21.17 2.29
CA VAL A 132 -1.16 19.87 2.48
C VAL A 132 -2.01 18.90 3.30
N ASP A 133 -2.69 19.39 4.34
CA ASP A 133 -3.59 18.60 5.18
C ASP A 133 -4.82 18.09 4.40
N TRP A 134 -5.31 18.86 3.44
CA TRP A 134 -6.41 18.44 2.55
C TRP A 134 -6.00 17.22 1.70
N HIS A 135 -4.74 17.18 1.28
CA HIS A 135 -4.19 16.11 0.45
C HIS A 135 -3.64 14.92 1.26
N ALA A 136 -3.71 14.93 2.59
CA ALA A 136 -3.11 13.92 3.46
C ALA A 136 -3.45 12.48 3.06
N ARG A 137 -4.72 12.22 2.74
CA ARG A 137 -5.17 10.89 2.32
C ARG A 137 -4.60 10.46 0.98
N GLN A 138 -4.54 11.38 0.02
CA GLN A 138 -3.99 11.11 -1.30
C GLN A 138 -2.48 10.86 -1.21
N VAL A 139 -1.76 11.65 -0.41
CA VAL A 139 -0.33 11.44 -0.14
C VAL A 139 -0.09 10.08 0.50
N ALA A 140 -0.80 9.74 1.58
CA ALA A 140 -0.64 8.46 2.26
C ALA A 140 -0.96 7.27 1.35
N MET A 141 -2.01 7.36 0.54
CA MET A 141 -2.37 6.35 -0.46
C MET A 141 -1.29 6.17 -1.54
N GLN A 142 -0.81 7.28 -2.12
CA GLN A 142 0.24 7.23 -3.15
C GLN A 142 1.52 6.62 -2.56
N LEU A 143 1.94 7.08 -1.38
CA LEU A 143 3.14 6.58 -0.71
C LEU A 143 3.13 5.05 -0.53
N VAL A 144 2.04 4.49 0.01
CA VAL A 144 1.97 3.05 0.24
C VAL A 144 1.85 2.27 -1.06
N LEU A 145 1.13 2.77 -2.07
CA LEU A 145 1.04 2.10 -3.37
C LEU A 145 2.41 2.06 -4.07
N LEU A 146 3.15 3.17 -4.04
CA LEU A 146 4.51 3.27 -4.57
C LEU A 146 5.47 2.34 -3.82
N ALA A 147 5.36 2.27 -2.49
CA ALA A 147 6.13 1.33 -1.68
C ALA A 147 5.80 -0.13 -2.02
N GLN A 148 4.52 -0.47 -2.21
CA GLN A 148 4.08 -1.80 -2.65
C GLN A 148 4.64 -2.16 -4.03
N ALA A 149 4.53 -1.25 -5.01
CA ALA A 149 5.07 -1.46 -6.35
C ALA A 149 6.59 -1.67 -6.32
N SER A 150 7.33 -0.81 -5.59
CA SER A 150 8.79 -0.93 -5.44
C SER A 150 9.22 -2.26 -4.84
N LEU A 151 8.45 -2.79 -3.88
CA LEU A 151 8.74 -4.11 -3.29
C LEU A 151 8.41 -5.27 -4.24
N LEU A 152 7.31 -5.16 -5.00
CA LEU A 152 6.96 -6.17 -6.00
C LEU A 152 8.00 -6.22 -7.12
N ILE A 153 8.45 -5.06 -7.63
CA ILE A 153 9.52 -4.98 -8.64
C ILE A 153 10.80 -5.68 -8.15
N ARG A 154 11.15 -5.51 -6.87
CA ARG A 154 12.40 -6.05 -6.31
C ARG A 154 12.33 -7.54 -5.93
N HIS A 155 11.16 -8.04 -5.57
CA HIS A 155 11.05 -9.33 -4.86
C HIS A 155 9.95 -10.27 -5.39
N ALA A 156 9.16 -9.85 -6.38
CA ALA A 156 8.13 -10.68 -6.99
C ALA A 156 8.46 -10.95 -8.47
N PRO A 157 7.90 -12.02 -9.07
CA PRO A 157 7.93 -12.22 -10.51
C PRO A 157 7.37 -11.01 -11.23
N THR A 158 7.94 -10.70 -12.39
CA THR A 158 7.61 -9.52 -13.21
C THR A 158 6.11 -9.43 -13.48
N GLU A 159 5.46 -10.56 -13.78
CA GLU A 159 4.03 -10.62 -14.06
C GLU A 159 3.17 -10.12 -12.88
N VAL A 160 3.61 -10.36 -11.64
CA VAL A 160 2.92 -9.90 -10.44
C VAL A 160 3.08 -8.39 -10.27
N ALA A 161 4.29 -7.88 -10.48
CA ALA A 161 4.58 -6.45 -10.41
C ALA A 161 3.82 -5.67 -11.49
N ASP A 162 3.90 -6.12 -12.75
CA ASP A 162 3.23 -5.50 -13.90
C ASP A 162 1.71 -5.48 -13.70
N THR A 163 1.12 -6.59 -13.25
CA THR A 163 -0.31 -6.66 -12.98
C THR A 163 -0.72 -5.69 -11.87
N PHE A 164 0.08 -5.59 -10.80
CA PHE A 164 -0.19 -4.64 -9.73
C PHE A 164 -0.12 -3.20 -10.24
N ILE A 165 0.91 -2.86 -11.03
CA ILE A 165 1.11 -1.51 -11.56
C ILE A 165 -0.02 -1.12 -12.50
N ALA A 166 -0.34 -1.98 -13.47
CA ALA A 166 -1.42 -1.76 -14.43
C ALA A 166 -2.78 -1.55 -13.73
N SER A 167 -3.07 -2.32 -12.69
CA SER A 167 -4.35 -2.25 -11.99
C SER A 167 -4.46 -1.11 -10.96
N ARG A 168 -3.34 -0.57 -10.44
CA ARG A 168 -3.37 0.45 -9.38
C ARG A 168 -3.02 1.86 -9.88
N PHE A 169 -2.33 1.96 -11.02
CA PHE A 169 -1.83 3.23 -11.54
C PHE A 169 -2.30 3.56 -12.96
N ALA A 170 -2.57 2.57 -13.82
CA ALA A 170 -2.89 2.83 -15.23
C ALA A 170 -4.40 2.92 -15.52
N HIS A 171 -5.25 2.25 -14.74
CA HIS A 171 -6.69 2.16 -14.95
C HIS A 171 -7.49 2.46 -13.67
N PRO A 172 -8.78 2.84 -13.78
CA PRO A 172 -9.68 2.96 -12.62
C PRO A 172 -10.08 1.59 -12.02
N SER A 173 -9.25 0.56 -12.13
CA SER A 173 -9.52 -0.83 -11.72
C SER A 173 -9.43 -1.08 -10.20
N GLY A 174 -9.67 -0.05 -9.40
CA GLY A 174 -9.64 -0.11 -7.93
C GLY A 174 -10.99 0.06 -7.23
N GLN A 175 -12.06 0.34 -7.97
CA GLN A 175 -13.39 0.55 -7.39
C GLN A 175 -14.08 -0.76 -7.01
N VAL A 176 -13.89 -1.81 -7.83
CA VAL A 176 -14.48 -3.15 -7.66
C VAL A 176 -13.41 -4.19 -7.99
N ALA A 177 -13.47 -5.37 -7.37
CA ALA A 177 -12.58 -6.49 -7.69
C ALA A 177 -12.85 -7.09 -9.08
N GLY A 178 -11.97 -7.97 -9.55
CA GLY A 178 -12.19 -8.74 -10.79
C GLY A 178 -11.85 -8.04 -12.11
N LEU A 179 -11.28 -6.83 -12.09
CA LEU A 179 -10.98 -6.03 -13.29
C LEU A 179 -9.58 -6.27 -13.90
N LEU A 180 -9.08 -7.50 -13.85
CA LEU A 180 -7.80 -7.85 -14.48
C LEU A 180 -7.96 -8.04 -16.00
N ALA A 181 -6.90 -7.77 -16.76
CA ALA A 181 -6.94 -7.78 -18.23
C ALA A 181 -7.14 -9.18 -18.85
N SER A 182 -6.74 -10.26 -18.16
CA SER A 182 -6.90 -11.63 -18.66
C SER A 182 -7.08 -12.65 -17.51
N PRO A 183 -7.92 -13.69 -17.71
CA PRO A 183 -8.04 -14.81 -16.78
C PRO A 183 -6.74 -15.57 -16.50
N SER A 184 -5.84 -15.68 -17.48
CA SER A 184 -4.56 -16.39 -17.29
C SER A 184 -3.67 -15.73 -16.25
N LEU A 185 -3.66 -14.39 -16.19
CA LEU A 185 -2.93 -13.66 -15.16
C LEU A 185 -3.57 -13.88 -13.77
N ALA A 186 -4.90 -13.97 -13.70
CA ALA A 186 -5.59 -14.27 -12.45
C ALA A 186 -5.18 -15.64 -11.89
N GLN A 187 -5.07 -16.67 -12.74
CA GLN A 187 -4.65 -18.01 -12.32
C GLN A 187 -3.20 -18.00 -11.77
N THR A 188 -2.26 -17.37 -12.47
CA THR A 188 -0.86 -17.24 -12.01
C THR A 188 -0.78 -16.57 -10.63
N LEU A 189 -1.61 -15.54 -10.40
CA LEU A 189 -1.67 -14.86 -9.10
C LEU A 189 -2.26 -15.75 -8.01
N LEU A 190 -3.29 -16.54 -8.32
CA LEU A 190 -3.90 -17.48 -7.39
C LEU A 190 -2.91 -18.59 -7.00
N ASP A 191 -2.24 -19.20 -7.97
CA ASP A 191 -1.27 -20.28 -7.73
C ASP A 191 -0.12 -19.83 -6.81
N ARG A 192 0.29 -18.56 -6.94
CA ARG A 192 1.31 -17.95 -6.07
C ARG A 192 0.78 -17.67 -4.66
N ALA A 193 -0.44 -17.16 -4.55
CA ALA A 193 -1.01 -16.70 -3.28
C ALA A 193 -1.58 -17.85 -2.43
N TRP A 194 -2.02 -18.91 -3.09
CA TRP A 194 -2.65 -20.07 -2.50
C TRP A 194 -2.16 -21.36 -3.19
N PRO A 195 -0.89 -21.75 -2.94
CA PRO A 195 -0.34 -22.98 -3.48
C PRO A 195 -1.11 -24.18 -2.93
N ALA A 196 -1.27 -25.21 -3.77
CA ALA A 196 -2.00 -26.45 -3.43
C ALA A 196 -1.34 -27.25 -2.30
#